data_AF-A0A357LPX6-F1
#
_entry.id   AF-A0A357LPX6-F1
#
_cell.length_a   1.000
_cell.length_b   1.000
_cell.length_c   1.000
_cell.angle_alpha   90.00
_cell.angle_beta   90.00
_cell.angle_gamma   90.00
#
_symmetry.space_group_name_H-M   'P 1'
#
loop_
_entity.id
_entity.type
_entity.pdbx_description
1 polymer ?
#
loop_
_entity_poly.entity_id
_entity_poly.type
_entity_poly.pdbx_seq_one_letter_code
_entity_poly.pdbx_strand_id
1 'polypeptide(L)'
;MATKKTSGRGQRDLKVQVKSARGRTVSSTRWLQRQLNDPYVKRAQVEGYRGRAAFKILELDEKYRFLVPGARIVDLGCAPGGWCQVATARVNAQGERRDKAVGTVLGIDLQEVEPIAGVEL
;
A
#
# COMPACT_ATOMS: atom_id res chain seq x y z
N MET A 1 41.00 -8.21 -23.99
CA MET A 1 39.71 -8.47 -23.31
C MET A 1 39.98 -8.84 -21.87
N ALA A 2 39.60 -7.99 -20.91
CA ALA A 2 39.71 -8.31 -19.48
C ALA A 2 38.30 -8.37 -18.89
N THR A 3 37.85 -9.58 -18.56
CA THR A 3 36.55 -9.87 -17.94
C THR A 3 36.58 -9.40 -16.48
N LYS A 4 35.82 -8.34 -16.19
CA LYS A 4 35.64 -7.84 -14.83
C LYS A 4 34.71 -8.81 -14.09
N LYS A 5 35.28 -9.62 -13.19
CA LYS A 5 34.51 -10.49 -12.27
C LYS A 5 33.67 -9.60 -11.36
N THR A 6 32.36 -9.51 -11.60
CA THR A 6 31.42 -8.95 -10.64
C THR A 6 31.24 -9.96 -9.52
N SER A 7 31.87 -9.68 -8.37
CA SER A 7 31.69 -10.49 -7.16
C SER A 7 30.20 -10.52 -6.81
N GLY A 8 29.63 -11.72 -6.72
CA GLY A 8 28.25 -12.01 -6.30
C GLY A 8 27.95 -11.60 -4.86
N ARG A 9 28.11 -10.31 -4.54
CA ARG A 9 27.49 -9.71 -3.37
C ARG A 9 26.03 -9.55 -3.75
N GLY A 10 25.24 -10.57 -3.39
CA GLY A 10 23.78 -10.50 -3.43
C GLY A 10 23.33 -9.14 -2.91
N GLN A 11 22.34 -8.60 -3.58
CA GLN A 11 21.68 -7.32 -3.34
C GLN A 11 21.14 -7.28 -1.89
N ARG A 12 22.03 -7.14 -0.91
CA ARG A 12 21.67 -6.88 0.48
C ARG A 12 21.09 -5.48 0.44
N ASP A 13 19.77 -5.39 0.59
CA ASP A 13 19.08 -4.12 0.75
C ASP A 13 19.83 -3.31 1.81
N LEU A 14 20.48 -2.24 1.36
CA LEU A 14 21.27 -1.38 2.23
C LEU A 14 20.32 -0.78 3.26
N LYS A 15 20.51 -1.14 4.54
CA LYS A 15 19.69 -0.65 5.63
C LYS A 15 19.76 0.88 5.67
N VAL A 16 18.65 1.54 5.35
CA VAL A 16 18.54 3.00 5.31
C VAL A 16 18.64 3.54 6.74
N GLN A 17 19.59 4.45 6.97
CA GLN A 17 19.73 5.16 8.24
C GLN A 17 18.95 6.47 8.19
N VAL A 18 18.49 6.93 9.36
CA VAL A 18 17.88 8.26 9.48
C VAL A 18 18.96 9.32 9.25
N LYS A 19 18.75 10.22 8.28
CA LYS A 19 19.74 11.23 7.87
C LYS A 19 20.07 12.25 8.98
N SER A 20 19.12 12.55 9.88
CA SER A 20 19.35 13.40 11.05
C SER A 20 18.41 13.05 12.21
N ALA A 21 18.99 12.77 13.37
CA ALA A 21 18.28 12.54 14.62
C ALA A 21 18.14 13.81 15.49
N ARG A 22 18.66 14.96 15.03
CA ARG A 22 18.67 16.20 15.82
C ARG A 22 17.23 16.65 16.13
N GLY A 23 16.94 16.88 17.41
CA GLY A 23 15.61 17.26 17.90
C GLY A 23 14.60 16.10 18.03
N ARG A 24 14.98 14.84 17.73
CA ARG A 24 14.10 13.67 17.86
C ARG A 24 14.46 12.85 19.08
N THR A 25 13.45 12.28 19.73
CA THR A 25 13.66 11.29 20.79
C THR A 25 14.27 10.00 20.20
N VAL A 26 14.90 9.20 21.06
CA VAL A 26 15.46 7.89 20.67
C VAL A 26 14.36 6.97 20.11
N SER A 27 13.18 6.98 20.72
CA SER A 27 12.02 6.20 20.26
C SER A 27 11.52 6.66 18.89
N SER A 28 11.46 7.97 18.64
CA SER A 28 11.10 8.54 17.33
C SER A 28 12.10 8.13 16.25
N THR A 29 13.40 8.23 16.53
CA THR A 29 14.47 7.83 15.60
C THR A 29 14.37 6.33 15.27
N ARG A 30 14.15 5.46 16.27
CA ARG A 30 13.95 4.03 16.06
C ARG A 30 12.68 3.70 15.29
N TRP A 31 11.58 4.44 15.51
CA TRP A 31 10.35 4.26 14.75
C TRP A 31 10.57 4.61 13.27
N LEU A 32 11.16 5.76 12.98
CA LEU A 32 11.43 6.19 11.61
C LEU A 32 12.36 5.21 10.90
N GLN A 33 13.38 4.74 11.59
CA GLN A 33 14.28 3.75 11.02
C GLN A 33 13.59 2.41 10.73
N ARG A 34 12.62 1.98 11.54
CA ARG A 34 11.80 0.80 11.23
C ARG A 34 10.97 1.02 9.98
N GLN A 35 10.29 2.18 9.86
CA GLN A 35 9.48 2.49 8.67
C GLN A 35 10.32 2.52 7.39
N LEU A 36 11.49 3.16 7.43
CA LEU A 36 12.40 3.26 6.29
C LEU A 36 12.94 1.90 5.80
N ASN A 37 12.95 0.90 6.67
CA ASN A 37 13.43 -0.44 6.36
C ASN A 37 12.31 -1.48 6.36
N ASP A 38 11.05 -1.05 6.38
CA ASP A 38 9.90 -1.94 6.35
C ASP A 38 9.73 -2.47 4.92
N PRO A 39 9.82 -3.78 4.69
CA PRO A 39 9.75 -4.35 3.34
C PRO A 39 8.40 -4.07 2.67
N TYR A 40 7.32 -3.93 3.44
CA TYR A 40 6.00 -3.62 2.89
C TYR A 40 5.86 -2.15 2.49
N VAL A 41 6.62 -1.24 3.09
CA VAL A 41 6.66 0.16 2.64
C VAL A 41 7.34 0.23 1.27
N LYS A 42 8.49 -0.44 1.12
CA LYS A 42 9.18 -0.54 -0.16
C LYS A 42 8.32 -1.26 -1.20
N ARG A 43 7.68 -2.37 -0.84
CA ARG A 43 6.79 -3.10 -1.73
C ARG A 43 5.58 -2.26 -2.16
N ALA A 44 4.94 -1.54 -1.22
CA ALA A 44 3.82 -0.64 -1.56
C ALA A 44 4.22 0.38 -2.62
N GLN A 45 5.40 0.99 -2.47
CA GLN A 45 5.91 1.94 -3.45
C GLN A 45 6.17 1.30 -4.83
N VAL A 46 6.77 0.10 -4.85
CA VAL A 46 7.03 -0.63 -6.11
C VAL A 46 5.73 -1.06 -6.80
N GLU A 47 4.73 -1.48 -6.04
CA GLU A 47 3.44 -1.96 -6.55
C GLU A 47 2.41 -0.83 -6.75
N GLY A 48 2.77 0.43 -6.49
CA GLY A 48 1.89 1.59 -6.70
C GLY A 48 0.78 1.78 -5.65
N TYR A 49 0.90 1.13 -4.49
CA TYR A 49 0.01 1.37 -3.35
C TYR A 49 0.45 2.61 -2.56
N ARG A 50 -0.53 3.39 -2.11
CA ARG A 50 -0.33 4.60 -1.29
C ARG A 50 0.23 4.30 0.10
N GLY A 51 0.17 3.06 0.57
CA GLY A 51 0.79 2.65 1.81
C GLY A 51 0.73 1.15 2.06
N ARG A 52 1.55 0.68 3.01
CA ARG A 52 1.64 -0.74 3.41
C ARG A 52 0.32 -1.34 3.93
N ALA A 53 -0.66 -0.51 4.28
CA ALA A 53 -1.96 -0.96 4.74
C ALA A 53 -2.70 -1.80 3.68
N ALA A 54 -2.45 -1.56 2.39
CA ALA A 54 -3.01 -2.35 1.29
C ALA A 54 -2.76 -3.86 1.47
N PHE A 55 -1.56 -4.25 1.93
CA PHE A 55 -1.23 -5.67 2.14
C PHE A 55 -2.05 -6.30 3.27
N LYS A 56 -2.45 -5.52 4.29
CA LYS A 56 -3.27 -6.06 5.38
C LYS A 56 -4.64 -6.50 4.85
N ILE A 57 -5.30 -5.66 4.05
CA ILE A 57 -6.61 -6.00 3.50
C ILE A 57 -6.51 -7.07 2.42
N LEU A 58 -5.43 -7.08 1.62
CA LEU A 58 -5.16 -8.17 0.67
C LEU A 58 -5.03 -9.53 1.36
N GLU A 59 -4.25 -9.62 2.43
CA GLU A 59 -4.08 -10.86 3.21
C GLU A 59 -5.40 -11.29 3.88
N LEU A 60 -6.19 -10.34 4.38
CA LEU A 60 -7.52 -10.62 4.92
C LEU A 60 -8.47 -11.14 3.84
N ASP A 61 -8.50 -10.51 2.67
CA ASP A 61 -9.35 -10.92 1.55
C ASP A 61 -8.93 -12.29 1.00
N GLU A 62 -7.63 -12.60 0.97
CA GLU A 62 -7.15 -13.93 0.59
C GLU A 62 -7.70 -15.02 1.52
N LYS A 63 -7.77 -14.72 2.82
CA LYS A 63 -8.25 -15.66 3.83
C LYS A 63 -9.78 -15.77 3.88
N TYR A 64 -10.49 -14.64 3.81
CA TYR A 64 -11.93 -14.57 4.09
C TYR A 64 -12.80 -14.30 2.86
N ARG A 65 -12.20 -13.90 1.73
CA ARG A 65 -12.84 -13.69 0.42
C ARG A 65 -14.10 -12.83 0.49
N PHE A 66 -13.97 -11.65 1.10
CA PHE A 66 -15.10 -10.75 1.34
C PHE A 66 -15.18 -9.58 0.35
N LEU A 67 -14.09 -9.28 -0.38
CA LEU A 67 -14.11 -8.28 -1.45
C LEU A 67 -14.49 -8.96 -2.77
N VAL A 68 -15.79 -9.09 -3.00
CA VAL A 68 -16.35 -9.73 -4.20
C VAL A 68 -16.88 -8.70 -5.21
N PRO A 69 -16.88 -9.00 -6.52
CA PRO A 69 -17.47 -8.12 -7.52
C PRO A 69 -18.93 -7.77 -7.20
N GLY A 70 -19.31 -6.50 -7.33
CA GLY A 70 -20.66 -6.02 -7.00
C GLY A 70 -20.86 -5.63 -5.53
N ALA A 71 -19.89 -5.88 -4.65
CA ALA A 71 -19.99 -5.47 -3.25
C ALA A 71 -19.96 -3.94 -3.10
N ARG A 72 -20.63 -3.46 -2.05
CA ARG A 72 -20.62 -2.06 -1.63
C ARG A 72 -19.76 -1.94 -0.38
N ILE A 73 -18.71 -1.13 -0.45
CA ILE A 73 -17.71 -0.98 0.59
C ILE A 73 -17.72 0.44 1.13
N VAL A 74 -17.63 0.56 2.45
CA VAL A 74 -17.38 1.83 3.14
C VAL A 74 -16.05 1.69 3.89
N ASP A 75 -15.08 2.55 3.58
CA ASP A 75 -13.76 2.60 4.24
C ASP A 75 -13.69 3.84 5.15
N LEU A 76 -13.70 3.61 6.47
CA LEU A 76 -13.72 4.66 7.48
C LEU A 76 -12.31 4.94 8.00
N GLY A 77 -11.90 6.21 7.99
CA GLY A 77 -10.52 6.58 8.28
C GLY A 77 -9.59 6.17 7.13
N CYS A 78 -10.04 6.40 5.90
CA CYS A 78 -9.40 5.83 4.72
C CYS A 78 -8.06 6.48 4.36
N ALA A 79 -7.71 7.68 4.88
CA ALA A 79 -6.49 8.39 4.48
C ALA A 79 -5.21 7.55 4.75
N PRO A 80 -4.31 7.38 3.77
CA PRO A 80 -4.23 8.04 2.46
C PRO A 80 -4.94 7.32 1.30
N GLY A 81 -5.68 6.24 1.56
CA GLY A 81 -6.54 5.53 0.61
C GLY A 81 -6.03 4.14 0.18
N GLY A 82 -5.12 3.54 0.95
CA GLY A 82 -4.50 2.26 0.60
C GLY A 82 -5.48 1.08 0.56
N TRP A 83 -6.52 1.08 1.39
CA TRP A 83 -7.58 0.07 1.37
C TRP A 83 -8.56 0.32 0.22
N CYS A 84 -8.98 1.56 0.00
CA CYS A 84 -9.74 1.98 -1.18
C CYS A 84 -9.14 1.51 -2.51
N GLN A 85 -7.81 1.61 -2.69
CA GLN A 85 -7.11 1.12 -3.89
C GLN A 85 -7.27 -0.39 -4.11
N VAL A 86 -7.28 -1.18 -3.04
CA VAL A 86 -7.50 -2.62 -3.13
C VAL A 86 -8.97 -2.92 -3.39
N ALA A 87 -9.86 -2.25 -2.66
CA ALA A 87 -11.30 -2.47 -2.75
C ALA A 87 -11.84 -2.19 -4.15
N THR A 88 -11.49 -1.05 -4.77
CA THR A 88 -12.00 -0.64 -6.10
C THR A 88 -11.79 -1.71 -7.17
N ALA A 89 -10.57 -2.29 -7.23
CA ALA A 89 -10.24 -3.37 -8.15
C ALA A 89 -10.98 -4.66 -7.80
N ARG A 90 -11.01 -5.05 -6.52
CA ARG A 90 -11.62 -6.32 -6.07
C ARG A 90 -13.12 -6.36 -6.29
N VAL A 91 -13.82 -5.25 -6.06
CA VAL A 91 -15.28 -5.18 -6.22
C VAL A 91 -15.73 -4.78 -7.63
N ASN A 92 -14.81 -4.61 -8.57
CA ASN A 92 -15.11 -4.17 -9.94
C ASN A 92 -15.77 -2.78 -9.99
N ALA A 93 -15.36 -1.84 -9.14
CA ALA A 93 -16.04 -0.54 -9.03
C ALA A 93 -15.95 0.30 -10.32
N GLN A 94 -14.90 0.08 -11.12
CA GLN A 94 -14.72 0.73 -12.42
C GLN A 94 -15.35 -0.03 -13.61
N GLY A 95 -15.93 -1.21 -13.36
CA GLY A 95 -16.57 -2.01 -14.40
C GLY A 95 -15.62 -2.59 -15.46
N GLU A 96 -14.33 -2.72 -15.15
CA GLU A 96 -13.33 -3.27 -16.08
C GLU A 96 -13.62 -4.73 -16.46
N ARG A 97 -14.18 -5.51 -15.52
CA ARG A 97 -14.63 -6.90 -15.76
C ARG A 97 -16.08 -6.89 -16.22
N ARG A 98 -16.29 -6.99 -17.53
CA ARG A 98 -17.61 -6.94 -18.17
C ARG A 98 -18.54 -8.09 -17.82
N ASP A 99 -17.97 -9.23 -17.42
CA ASP A 99 -18.71 -10.45 -17.04
C ASP A 99 -19.12 -10.45 -15.55
N LYS A 100 -18.75 -9.41 -14.78
CA LYS A 100 -18.99 -9.32 -13.34
C LYS A 100 -19.83 -8.11 -12.98
N ALA A 101 -20.58 -8.22 -11.87
CA ALA A 101 -21.29 -7.09 -11.29
C ALA A 101 -20.32 -5.96 -10.92
N VAL A 102 -20.79 -4.71 -11.05
CA VAL A 102 -20.04 -3.49 -10.70
C VAL A 102 -20.35 -3.15 -9.25
N GLY A 103 -19.30 -3.03 -8.43
CA GLY A 103 -19.41 -2.65 -7.03
C GLY A 103 -19.30 -1.14 -6.82
N THR A 104 -19.25 -0.72 -5.55
CA THR A 104 -19.08 0.69 -5.18
C THR A 104 -18.18 0.79 -3.96
N VAL A 105 -17.36 1.83 -3.90
CA VAL A 105 -16.47 2.10 -2.76
C VAL A 105 -16.64 3.56 -2.36
N LEU A 106 -16.96 3.78 -1.08
CA LEU A 106 -17.03 5.08 -0.43
C LEU A 106 -15.94 5.15 0.64
N GLY A 107 -14.96 6.03 0.48
CA GLY A 107 -13.99 6.35 1.52
C GLY A 107 -14.43 7.57 2.31
N ILE A 108 -14.23 7.56 3.62
CA ILE A 108 -14.54 8.69 4.50
C ILE A 108 -13.34 8.92 5.41
N ASP A 109 -12.84 10.15 5.44
CA ASP A 109 -11.82 10.59 6.38
C ASP A 109 -12.01 12.07 6.74
N LEU A 110 -11.41 12.49 7.85
CA LEU A 110 -11.34 13.91 8.21
C LEU A 110 -10.25 14.63 7.42
N GLN A 111 -9.22 13.90 6.99
CA GLN A 111 -8.15 14.40 6.14
C GLN A 111 -8.52 14.27 4.67
N GLU A 112 -8.05 15.22 3.86
CA GLU A 112 -8.19 15.12 2.41
C GLU A 112 -7.46 13.89 1.87
N VAL A 113 -8.13 13.18 0.97
CA VAL A 113 -7.58 12.01 0.28
C VAL A 113 -7.52 12.33 -1.19
N GLU A 114 -6.33 12.17 -1.79
CA GLU A 114 -6.14 12.34 -3.22
C GLU A 114 -7.14 11.45 -4.00
N PRO A 115 -7.79 11.91 -5.08
CA PRO A 115 -8.77 11.11 -5.81
C PRO A 115 -8.28 9.71 -6.21
N ILE A 116 -9.13 8.70 -6.03
CA ILE A 116 -8.88 7.32 -6.47
C ILE A 116 -9.99 6.93 -7.44
N ALA A 117 -9.61 6.43 -8.61
CA ALA A 117 -10.57 6.08 -9.63
C ALA A 117 -11.48 4.91 -9.18
N GLY A 118 -12.79 5.07 -9.37
CA GLY A 118 -13.80 4.12 -8.87
C GLY A 118 -14.11 4.22 -7.37
N VAL A 119 -13.66 5.29 -6.71
CA VAL A 119 -13.92 5.56 -5.28
C VAL A 119 -14.54 6.95 -5.12
N GLU A 120 -15.60 7.02 -4.34
CA GLU A 120 -16.18 8.27 -3.83
C GLU A 120 -15.46 8.62 -2.51
N LEU A 121 -14.98 9.86 -2.33
CA LEU A 121 -14.14 10.30 -1.20
C LEU A 121 -14.70 11.58 -0.58
#